data_AF-A0A7V0X856-F1
#
_entry.id   AF-A0A7V0X856-F1
#
_cell.length_a   1.000
_cell.length_b   1.000
_cell.length_c   1.000
_cell.angle_alpha   90.00
_cell.angle_beta   90.00
_cell.angle_gamma   90.00
#
_symmetry.space_group_name_H-M   'P 1'
#
loop_
_entity.id
_entity.type
_entity.pdbx_description
1 polymer ?
#
loop_
_entity_poly.entity_id
_entity_poly.type
_entity_poly.pdbx_seq_one_letter_code
_entity_poly.pdbx_strand_id
1 'polypeptide(L)'
;MKRLFALFFAVFVSINIQAQQMYSIPQQSIQLPNSSLNEEKINLETFEISSFISLGEYKEYLEEIKKDSSYEYYLSQLPDSSITILEYVFVEYLQNPTYENYPVLGISWDNAMNFCKWKSLKENNGEMEFIYRLPLYVEWFAAQTYLEKEAIAHDFNKHFSDFLLNSYSDRRIRESLEEVYFHKKNDHVYFKRKCIIGNSYRFNNLDDFRILAYGFANQGHRQVGFRIVKTKINTLEKQVLKYWAYEN
;
A
#
# COMPACT_ATOMS: atom_id res chain seq x y z
N MET A 1 9.94 -58.37 -23.83
CA MET A 1 9.95 -57.29 -22.81
C MET A 1 9.72 -55.95 -23.51
N LYS A 2 8.48 -55.42 -23.49
CA LYS A 2 8.14 -54.11 -24.08
C LYS A 2 8.37 -53.04 -23.00
N ARG A 3 9.27 -52.08 -23.25
CA ARG A 3 9.51 -50.94 -22.35
C ARG A 3 8.43 -49.89 -22.59
N LEU A 4 7.64 -49.63 -21.56
CA LEU A 4 6.62 -48.59 -21.50
C LEU A 4 7.31 -47.25 -21.25
N PHE A 5 7.27 -46.32 -22.21
CA PHE A 5 7.71 -44.93 -22.00
C PHE A 5 6.57 -44.18 -21.31
N ALA A 6 6.76 -43.82 -20.05
CA ALA A 6 5.87 -42.91 -19.35
C ALA A 6 6.16 -41.48 -19.82
N LEU A 7 5.22 -40.90 -20.57
CA LEU A 7 5.20 -39.47 -20.91
C LEU A 7 4.83 -38.70 -19.64
N PHE A 8 5.82 -38.03 -19.04
CA PHE A 8 5.58 -37.02 -18.02
C PHE A 8 4.97 -35.78 -18.69
N PHE A 9 3.66 -35.59 -18.53
CA PHE A 9 3.02 -34.32 -18.82
C PHE A 9 3.40 -33.35 -17.71
N ALA A 10 4.30 -32.41 -18.01
CA ALA A 10 4.50 -31.24 -17.18
C ALA A 10 3.23 -30.38 -17.27
N VAL A 11 2.38 -30.43 -16.24
CA VAL A 11 1.28 -29.49 -16.08
C VAL A 11 1.90 -28.15 -15.72
N PHE A 12 2.08 -27.29 -16.71
CA PHE A 12 2.34 -25.87 -16.46
C PHE A 12 1.04 -25.27 -15.93
N VAL A 13 0.95 -25.07 -14.62
CA VAL A 13 -0.03 -24.16 -14.05
C VAL A 13 0.43 -22.76 -14.46
N SER A 14 -0.18 -22.24 -15.52
CA SER A 14 -0.08 -20.83 -15.88
C SER A 14 -0.69 -20.03 -14.73
N ILE A 15 0.17 -19.45 -13.89
CA ILE A 15 -0.23 -18.46 -12.89
C ILE A 15 -0.73 -17.25 -13.68
N ASN A 16 -2.05 -17.11 -13.79
CA ASN A 16 -2.65 -15.88 -14.28
C ASN A 16 -2.46 -14.84 -13.18
N ILE A 17 -1.32 -14.13 -13.19
CA ILE A 17 -1.14 -12.93 -12.37
C ILE A 17 -2.13 -11.91 -12.92
N GLN A 18 -3.20 -11.66 -12.16
CA GLN A 18 -4.16 -10.62 -12.52
C GLN A 18 -3.44 -9.28 -12.41
N ALA A 19 -3.49 -8.49 -13.49
CA ALA A 19 -2.92 -7.14 -13.47
C ALA A 19 -3.54 -6.32 -12.33
N GLN A 20 -2.71 -5.50 -11.70
CA GLN A 20 -3.14 -4.62 -10.62
C GLN A 20 -4.38 -3.81 -11.03
N GLN A 21 -5.44 -3.89 -10.24
CA GLN A 21 -6.63 -3.09 -10.49
C GLN A 21 -6.38 -1.63 -10.07
N MET A 22 -6.40 -0.72 -11.04
CA MET A 22 -6.30 0.73 -10.85
C MET A 22 -7.64 1.41 -11.14
N TYR A 23 -7.99 2.39 -10.33
CA TYR A 23 -9.16 3.25 -10.51
C TYR A 23 -8.69 4.65 -10.94
N SER A 24 -9.17 5.13 -12.08
CA SER A 24 -8.96 6.51 -12.51
C SER A 24 -9.98 7.42 -11.81
N ILE A 25 -9.49 8.29 -10.93
CA ILE A 25 -10.31 9.23 -10.18
C ILE A 25 -10.28 10.57 -10.91
N PRO A 26 -11.43 11.09 -11.38
CA PRO A 26 -11.46 12.35 -12.11
C PRO A 26 -11.14 13.52 -11.19
N GLN A 27 -10.64 14.60 -11.79
CA GLN A 27 -10.48 15.89 -11.13
C GLN A 27 -11.78 16.28 -10.40
N GLN A 28 -11.67 16.65 -9.13
CA GLN A 28 -12.81 17.00 -8.29
C GLN A 28 -12.43 17.90 -7.13
N SER A 29 -13.42 18.62 -6.61
CA SER A 29 -13.31 19.42 -5.39
C SER A 29 -13.99 18.67 -4.25
N ILE A 30 -13.23 18.30 -3.22
CA ILE A 30 -13.75 17.58 -2.06
C ILE A 30 -13.86 18.49 -0.84
N GLN A 31 -14.88 18.23 -0.01
CA GLN A 31 -15.01 18.82 1.31
C GLN A 31 -14.77 17.74 2.34
N LEU A 32 -13.79 17.96 3.22
CA LEU A 32 -13.44 16.99 4.25
C LEU A 32 -14.45 17.02 5.41
N PRO A 33 -14.85 15.85 5.94
CA PRO A 33 -15.74 15.78 7.08
C PRO A 33 -15.13 16.46 8.32
N ASN A 34 -15.99 17.09 9.14
CA ASN A 34 -15.63 17.76 10.40
C ASN A 34 -14.70 18.98 10.31
N SER A 35 -14.56 19.62 9.13
CA SER A 35 -13.94 20.94 8.97
C SER A 35 -14.83 22.04 9.58
N SER A 36 -14.72 22.26 10.89
CA SER A 36 -15.64 23.09 11.70
C SER A 36 -15.48 24.61 11.50
N LEU A 37 -14.78 25.06 10.45
CA LEU A 37 -14.55 26.46 10.13
C LEU A 37 -14.57 26.62 8.59
N ASN A 38 -15.62 27.24 8.06
CA ASN A 38 -15.77 27.76 6.70
C ASN A 38 -14.98 27.07 5.58
N GLU A 39 -15.65 26.13 4.91
CA GLU A 39 -15.54 25.72 3.50
C GLU A 39 -14.25 26.07 2.73
N GLU A 40 -13.18 25.32 2.98
CA GLU A 40 -12.11 25.20 2.00
C GLU A 40 -12.28 23.88 1.26
N LYS A 41 -12.71 23.95 0.00
CA LYS A 41 -12.73 22.80 -0.88
C LYS A 41 -11.30 22.52 -1.33
N ILE A 42 -10.87 21.27 -1.18
CA ILE A 42 -9.58 20.82 -1.70
C ILE A 42 -9.80 20.40 -3.15
N ASN A 43 -9.09 21.05 -4.06
CA ASN A 43 -9.09 20.67 -5.48
C ASN A 43 -8.04 19.60 -5.72
N LEU A 44 -8.47 18.46 -6.23
CA LEU A 44 -7.61 17.36 -6.63
C LEU A 44 -7.63 17.24 -8.15
N GLU A 45 -6.44 17.17 -8.74
CA GLU A 45 -6.27 16.79 -10.15
C GLU A 45 -6.64 15.31 -10.36
N THR A 46 -6.76 14.88 -11.62
CA THR A 46 -6.96 13.46 -11.93
C THR A 46 -5.77 12.62 -11.44
N PHE A 47 -6.05 11.49 -10.79
CA PHE A 47 -5.03 10.54 -10.34
C PHE A 47 -5.54 9.09 -10.46
N GLU A 48 -4.64 8.12 -10.35
CA GLU A 48 -5.00 6.71 -10.32
C GLU A 48 -4.66 6.11 -8.96
N ILE A 49 -5.55 5.31 -8.39
CA ILE A 49 -5.35 4.61 -7.11
C ILE A 49 -5.74 3.14 -7.24
N SER A 50 -5.00 2.24 -6.60
CA SER A 50 -5.22 0.79 -6.73
C SER A 50 -6.31 0.23 -5.80
N SER A 51 -6.77 -0.99 -6.10
CA SER A 51 -7.24 -1.94 -5.07
C SER A 51 -6.13 -2.20 -4.04
N PHE A 52 -6.41 -2.93 -2.95
CA PHE A 52 -5.31 -3.38 -2.09
C PHE A 52 -4.25 -4.13 -2.90
N ILE A 53 -2.98 -3.92 -2.55
CA ILE A 53 -1.89 -4.78 -3.04
C ILE A 53 -2.12 -6.16 -2.48
N SER A 54 -2.25 -7.13 -3.37
CA SER A 54 -2.43 -8.52 -3.02
C SER A 54 -1.13 -9.18 -2.57
N LEU A 55 -1.22 -10.27 -1.83
CA LEU A 55 -0.05 -11.08 -1.50
C LEU A 55 0.63 -11.61 -2.77
N GLY A 56 -0.12 -11.94 -3.83
CA GLY A 56 0.45 -12.37 -5.11
C GLY A 56 1.34 -11.30 -5.75
N GLU A 57 0.85 -10.06 -5.84
CA GLU A 57 1.63 -8.92 -6.36
C GLU A 57 2.86 -8.63 -5.48
N TYR A 58 2.71 -8.73 -4.15
CA TYR A 58 3.84 -8.53 -3.26
C TYR A 58 4.88 -9.66 -3.36
N LYS A 59 4.47 -10.90 -3.63
CA LYS A 59 5.40 -12.01 -3.90
C LYS A 59 6.19 -11.80 -5.18
N GLU A 60 5.62 -11.18 -6.21
CA GLU A 60 6.37 -10.82 -7.43
C GLU A 60 7.53 -9.87 -7.08
N TYR A 61 7.25 -8.84 -6.28
CA TYR A 61 8.30 -7.96 -5.73
C TYR A 61 9.35 -8.75 -4.95
N LEU A 62 8.93 -9.62 -4.03
CA LEU A 62 9.83 -10.44 -3.22
C LEU A 62 10.73 -11.35 -4.08
N GLU A 63 10.20 -11.96 -5.13
CA GLU A 63 10.94 -12.83 -6.03
C GLU A 63 11.94 -12.07 -6.91
N GLU A 64 11.67 -10.82 -7.26
CA GLU A 64 12.64 -9.97 -7.96
C GLU A 64 13.76 -9.53 -7.03
N ILE A 65 13.43 -8.99 -5.85
CA ILE A 65 14.48 -8.51 -4.94
C ILE A 65 15.37 -9.63 -4.42
N LYS A 66 14.84 -10.85 -4.33
CA LYS A 66 15.64 -12.03 -3.96
C LYS A 66 16.75 -12.33 -4.96
N LYS A 67 16.58 -11.91 -6.22
CA LYS A 67 17.55 -12.11 -7.30
C LYS A 67 18.55 -10.97 -7.40
N ASP A 68 18.12 -9.74 -7.11
CA ASP A 68 18.90 -8.52 -7.36
C ASP A 68 19.52 -7.87 -6.10
N SER A 69 19.10 -8.29 -4.90
CA SER A 69 19.47 -7.66 -3.63
C SER A 69 20.13 -8.64 -2.66
N SER A 70 20.61 -8.14 -1.51
CA SER A 70 21.17 -9.01 -0.47
C SER A 70 20.08 -9.88 0.17
N TYR A 71 20.46 -11.07 0.64
CA TYR A 71 19.54 -11.94 1.35
C TYR A 71 18.97 -11.29 2.62
N GLU A 72 19.77 -10.48 3.32
CA GLU A 72 19.32 -9.69 4.47
C GLU A 72 18.24 -8.67 4.09
N TYR A 73 18.41 -8.00 2.95
CA TYR A 73 17.40 -7.09 2.44
C TYR A 73 16.11 -7.84 2.12
N TYR A 74 16.18 -8.95 1.37
CA TYR A 74 15.02 -9.80 1.10
C TYR A 74 14.28 -10.21 2.39
N LEU A 75 15.00 -10.71 3.40
CA LEU A 75 14.38 -11.09 4.68
C LEU A 75 13.70 -9.91 5.37
N SER A 76 14.28 -8.71 5.30
CA SER A 76 13.68 -7.50 5.86
C SER A 76 12.40 -7.03 5.16
N GLN A 77 12.10 -7.57 3.97
CA GLN A 77 10.89 -7.25 3.20
C GLN A 77 9.74 -8.26 3.40
N LEU A 78 9.97 -9.37 4.10
CA LEU A 78 8.92 -10.34 4.40
C LEU A 78 7.87 -9.77 5.36
N PRO A 79 6.60 -10.21 5.28
CA PRO A 79 5.63 -10.03 6.37
C PRO A 79 6.21 -10.38 7.73
N ASP A 80 5.84 -9.64 8.76
CA ASP A 80 6.33 -9.83 10.12
C ASP A 80 5.41 -10.72 10.96
N SER A 81 5.82 -10.96 12.21
CA SER A 81 5.08 -11.79 13.16
C SER A 81 3.75 -11.20 13.62
N SER A 82 3.35 -9.99 13.16
CA SER A 82 2.05 -9.43 13.49
C SER A 82 0.90 -10.27 12.91
N ILE A 83 1.14 -10.98 11.80
CA ILE A 83 0.22 -11.97 11.22
C ILE A 83 -0.14 -13.03 12.25
N THR A 84 0.87 -13.67 12.83
CA THR A 84 0.75 -14.78 13.77
C THR A 84 2.09 -15.06 14.43
N ILE A 85 2.06 -15.55 15.67
CA ILE A 85 3.25 -16.05 16.38
C ILE A 85 3.57 -17.51 16.01
N LEU A 86 2.65 -18.19 15.32
CA LEU A 86 2.77 -19.60 14.99
C LEU A 86 3.45 -19.76 13.64
N GLU A 87 4.68 -20.28 13.63
CA GLU A 87 5.51 -20.43 12.43
C GLU A 87 4.78 -21.18 11.31
N TYR A 88 4.08 -22.27 11.62
CA TYR A 88 3.36 -23.05 10.62
C TYR A 88 2.25 -22.24 9.92
N VAL A 89 1.54 -21.37 10.65
CA VAL A 89 0.50 -20.50 10.08
C VAL A 89 1.14 -19.39 9.24
N PHE A 90 2.28 -18.87 9.66
CA PHE A 90 3.02 -17.86 8.90
C PHE A 90 3.53 -18.44 7.56
N VAL A 91 4.09 -19.65 7.60
CA VAL A 91 4.51 -20.38 6.41
C VAL A 91 3.30 -20.67 5.50
N GLU A 92 2.17 -21.09 6.08
CA GLU A 92 0.94 -21.32 5.33
C GLU A 92 0.45 -20.03 4.64
N TYR A 93 0.44 -18.90 5.34
CA TYR A 93 0.10 -17.59 4.79
C TYR A 93 0.97 -17.26 3.57
N LEU A 94 2.29 -17.45 3.69
CA LEU A 94 3.23 -17.13 2.61
C LEU A 94 3.23 -18.13 1.46
N GLN A 95 2.87 -19.40 1.66
CA GLN A 95 3.04 -20.43 0.64
C GLN A 95 1.72 -20.85 -0.02
N ASN A 96 0.59 -20.71 0.66
CA ASN A 96 -0.70 -21.17 0.13
C ASN A 96 -1.23 -20.20 -0.94
N PRO A 97 -1.44 -20.65 -2.19
CA PRO A 97 -1.96 -19.81 -3.28
C PRO A 97 -3.33 -19.20 -2.99
N THR A 98 -4.11 -19.79 -2.08
CA THR A 98 -5.41 -19.25 -1.66
C THR A 98 -5.30 -17.82 -1.14
N TYR A 99 -4.19 -17.46 -0.49
CA TYR A 99 -3.99 -16.12 0.06
C TYR A 99 -3.51 -15.09 -0.97
N GLU A 100 -3.09 -15.52 -2.17
CA GLU A 100 -2.48 -14.62 -3.16
C GLU A 100 -3.45 -13.57 -3.70
N ASN A 101 -4.75 -13.84 -3.66
CA ASN A 101 -5.80 -12.90 -4.08
C ASN A 101 -6.31 -12.00 -2.94
N TYR A 102 -5.75 -12.15 -1.73
CA TYR A 102 -6.08 -11.30 -0.58
C TYR A 102 -5.02 -10.22 -0.38
N PRO A 103 -5.35 -9.10 0.29
CA PRO A 103 -4.37 -8.08 0.61
C PRO A 103 -3.14 -8.65 1.32
N VAL A 104 -1.96 -8.15 0.96
CA VAL A 104 -0.76 -8.43 1.74
C VAL A 104 -0.88 -7.71 3.09
N LEU A 105 -0.56 -8.43 4.17
CA LEU A 105 -0.70 -7.99 5.55
C LEU A 105 0.60 -8.24 6.31
N GLY A 106 0.74 -7.65 7.49
CA GLY A 106 1.97 -7.79 8.28
C GLY A 106 3.18 -7.12 7.63
N ILE A 107 2.94 -6.21 6.68
CA ILE A 107 3.94 -5.41 6.00
C ILE A 107 4.01 -4.06 6.71
N SER A 108 5.23 -3.57 6.97
CA SER A 108 5.41 -2.24 7.54
C SER A 108 5.23 -1.13 6.49
N TRP A 109 5.03 0.11 6.93
CA TRP A 109 4.99 1.26 6.02
C TRP A 109 6.28 1.38 5.19
N ASP A 110 7.45 1.11 5.80
CA ASP A 110 8.75 1.12 5.13
C ASP A 110 8.80 0.07 4.02
N ASN A 111 8.29 -1.14 4.26
CA ASN A 111 8.19 -2.17 3.24
C ASN A 111 7.24 -1.79 2.11
N ALA A 112 6.08 -1.20 2.43
CA ALA A 112 5.13 -0.71 1.43
C ALA A 112 5.74 0.41 0.55
N MET A 113 6.54 1.31 1.14
CA MET A 113 7.27 2.34 0.38
C MET A 113 8.39 1.77 -0.48
N ASN A 114 9.06 0.70 -0.05
CA ASN A 114 10.04 -0.01 -0.88
C ASN A 114 9.38 -0.71 -2.07
N PHE A 115 8.20 -1.33 -1.86
CA PHE A 115 7.39 -1.86 -2.96
C PHE A 115 7.02 -0.77 -3.97
N CYS A 116 6.59 0.40 -3.49
CA CYS A 116 6.28 1.56 -4.34
C CYS A 116 7.50 2.00 -5.16
N LYS A 117 8.69 2.06 -4.54
CA LYS A 117 9.95 2.37 -5.22
C LYS A 117 10.26 1.35 -6.31
N TRP A 118 10.23 0.07 -5.98
CA TRP A 118 10.49 -1.02 -6.94
C TRP A 118 9.55 -0.94 -8.13
N LYS A 119 8.24 -0.81 -7.89
CA LYS A 119 7.25 -0.77 -8.96
C LYS A 119 7.43 0.46 -9.85
N SER A 120 7.79 1.60 -9.26
CA SER A 120 8.12 2.82 -10.02
C SER A 120 9.33 2.57 -10.92
N LEU A 121 10.41 2.00 -10.40
CA LEU A 121 11.60 1.70 -11.20
C LEU A 121 11.34 0.68 -12.31
N LYS A 122 10.52 -0.34 -12.01
CA LYS A 122 10.19 -1.41 -12.95
C LYS A 122 9.35 -0.93 -14.14
N GLU A 123 8.44 0.01 -13.93
CA GLU A 123 7.50 0.45 -14.97
C GLU A 123 7.90 1.75 -15.69
N ASN A 124 8.95 2.44 -15.22
CA ASN A 124 9.53 3.56 -15.95
C ASN A 124 10.65 3.07 -16.89
N ASN A 125 10.68 3.57 -18.12
CA ASN A 125 11.65 3.17 -19.14
C ASN A 125 12.88 4.10 -19.16
N GLY A 126 13.67 4.06 -18.08
CA GLY A 126 14.92 4.82 -17.96
C GLY A 126 14.76 6.15 -17.23
N GLU A 127 13.93 7.06 -17.73
CA GLU A 127 13.58 8.30 -17.02
C GLU A 127 12.36 8.10 -16.13
N MET A 128 12.39 8.69 -14.93
CA MET A 128 11.25 8.64 -14.03
C MET A 128 10.22 9.67 -14.46
N GLU A 129 9.14 9.22 -15.09
CA GLU A 129 8.02 10.06 -15.55
C GLU A 129 6.89 10.12 -14.50
N PHE A 130 6.71 9.02 -13.77
CA PHE A 130 5.73 8.86 -12.70
C PHE A 130 6.30 8.05 -11.55
N ILE A 131 5.67 8.16 -10.39
CA ILE A 131 5.93 7.26 -9.27
C ILE A 131 4.65 6.63 -8.76
N TYR A 132 4.81 5.47 -8.14
CA TYR A 132 3.87 4.91 -7.20
C TYR A 132 4.23 5.33 -5.79
N ARG A 133 3.22 5.61 -4.97
CA ARG A 133 3.39 5.87 -3.53
C ARG A 133 2.12 5.50 -2.77
N LEU A 134 2.20 5.44 -1.45
CA LEU A 134 1.01 5.34 -0.62
C LEU A 134 0.07 6.55 -0.86
N PRO A 135 -1.25 6.36 -0.74
CA PRO A 135 -2.21 7.46 -0.87
C PRO A 135 -2.06 8.47 0.25
N LEU A 136 -2.34 9.73 -0.06
CA LEU A 136 -2.70 10.73 0.94
C LEU A 136 -4.14 10.47 1.43
N TYR A 137 -4.45 10.98 2.61
CA TYR A 137 -5.81 10.98 3.15
C TYR A 137 -6.83 11.53 2.15
N VAL A 138 -6.51 12.69 1.56
CA VAL A 138 -7.40 13.39 0.62
C VAL A 138 -7.66 12.57 -0.64
N GLU A 139 -6.64 11.87 -1.15
CA GLU A 139 -6.76 10.99 -2.32
C GLU A 139 -7.58 9.75 -1.99
N TRP A 140 -7.32 9.12 -0.84
CA TRP A 140 -8.07 7.95 -0.38
C TRP A 140 -9.56 8.29 -0.18
N PHE A 141 -9.86 9.43 0.47
CA PHE A 141 -11.22 9.89 0.71
C PHE A 141 -11.94 10.23 -0.59
N ALA A 142 -11.30 10.98 -1.49
CA ALA A 142 -11.86 11.31 -2.80
C ALA A 142 -12.17 10.06 -3.63
N ALA A 143 -11.26 9.09 -3.63
CA ALA A 143 -11.44 7.84 -4.36
C ALA A 143 -12.61 7.02 -3.81
N GLN A 144 -12.64 6.79 -2.50
CA GLN A 144 -13.72 6.03 -1.86
C GLN A 144 -15.08 6.70 -2.11
N THR A 145 -15.18 8.02 -1.93
CA THR A 145 -16.44 8.76 -2.14
C THR A 145 -16.89 8.70 -3.60
N TYR A 146 -15.97 8.86 -4.55
CA TYR A 146 -16.28 8.78 -5.98
C TYR A 146 -16.76 7.36 -6.36
N LEU A 147 -16.04 6.33 -5.96
CA LEU A 147 -16.36 4.94 -6.31
C LEU A 147 -17.70 4.50 -5.72
N GLU A 148 -18.03 4.92 -4.49
CA GLU A 148 -19.35 4.67 -3.88
C GLU A 148 -20.47 5.38 -4.64
N LYS A 149 -20.28 6.67 -4.94
CA LYS A 149 -21.27 7.47 -5.68
C LYS A 149 -21.58 6.88 -7.06
N GLU A 150 -20.54 6.44 -7.77
CA GLU A 150 -20.68 5.85 -9.12
C GLU A 150 -21.01 4.35 -9.07
N ALA A 151 -21.23 3.77 -7.88
CA ALA A 151 -21.53 2.36 -7.67
C ALA A 151 -20.50 1.40 -8.31
N ILE A 152 -19.23 1.79 -8.33
CA ILE A 152 -18.12 0.99 -8.86
C ILE A 152 -17.67 0.01 -7.79
N ALA A 153 -17.51 -1.27 -8.12
CA ALA A 153 -17.06 -2.27 -7.15
C ALA A 153 -15.63 -1.98 -6.65
N HIS A 154 -15.48 -1.91 -5.33
CA HIS A 154 -14.21 -1.62 -4.66
C HIS A 154 -14.07 -2.32 -3.30
N ASP A 155 -12.86 -2.33 -2.76
CA ASP A 155 -12.48 -2.94 -1.48
C ASP A 155 -12.13 -1.90 -0.38
N PHE A 156 -12.26 -0.59 -0.67
CA PHE A 156 -12.12 0.48 0.33
C PHE A 156 -13.06 0.32 1.53
N ASN A 157 -12.57 0.65 2.72
CA ASN A 157 -13.35 0.78 3.95
C ASN A 157 -14.16 -0.46 4.36
N LYS A 158 -13.64 -1.66 4.08
CA LYS A 158 -14.31 -2.95 4.39
C LYS A 158 -13.56 -3.74 5.45
N HIS A 159 -12.71 -4.67 5.02
CA HIS A 159 -12.15 -5.72 5.87
C HIS A 159 -10.72 -5.44 6.34
N PHE A 160 -10.03 -4.49 5.72
CA PHE A 160 -8.66 -4.11 6.06
C PHE A 160 -8.49 -2.59 6.00
N SER A 161 -7.68 -2.07 6.91
CA SER A 161 -7.32 -0.65 6.95
C SER A 161 -6.14 -0.37 6.01
N ASP A 162 -6.00 0.88 5.61
CA ASP A 162 -4.96 1.35 4.68
C ASP A 162 -3.88 2.13 5.42
N PHE A 163 -2.61 1.82 5.12
CA PHE A 163 -1.52 2.76 5.37
C PHE A 163 -1.63 3.97 4.44
N LEU A 164 -1.45 5.15 5.02
CA LEU A 164 -1.36 6.41 4.29
C LEU A 164 0.08 6.93 4.25
N LEU A 165 0.37 7.80 3.28
CA LEU A 165 1.63 8.56 3.24
C LEU A 165 1.73 9.57 4.40
N ASN A 166 0.57 10.06 4.88
CA ASN A 166 0.47 11.03 5.97
C ASN A 166 1.16 10.54 7.25
N SER A 167 1.79 11.49 7.94
CA SER A 167 2.37 11.25 9.26
C SER A 167 1.36 11.59 10.35
N TYR A 168 1.31 10.74 11.36
CA TYR A 168 0.39 10.95 12.47
C TYR A 168 0.96 12.01 13.43
N SER A 169 0.12 12.98 13.76
CA SER A 169 0.44 14.09 14.64
C SER A 169 -0.62 14.17 15.73
N ASP A 170 -0.21 14.47 16.97
CA ASP A 170 -1.14 14.71 18.08
C ASP A 170 -1.81 16.10 17.97
N ARG A 171 -1.48 16.85 16.91
CA ARG A 171 -2.08 18.14 16.56
C ARG A 171 -3.52 17.94 16.04
N ARG A 172 -4.23 19.06 15.83
CA ARG A 172 -5.61 19.05 15.31
C ARG A 172 -5.68 18.17 14.06
N ILE A 173 -6.76 17.40 13.92
CA ILE A 173 -6.97 16.44 12.82
C ILE A 173 -6.62 17.06 11.46
N ARG A 174 -7.06 18.29 11.17
CA ARG A 174 -6.75 18.95 9.89
C ARG A 174 -5.25 19.07 9.60
N GLU A 175 -4.43 19.38 10.60
CA GLU A 175 -2.98 19.50 10.44
C GLU A 175 -2.32 18.13 10.17
N SER A 176 -2.88 17.03 10.71
CA SER A 176 -2.38 15.67 10.42
C SER A 176 -2.79 15.13 9.04
N LEU A 177 -3.83 15.71 8.41
CA LEU A 177 -4.26 15.34 7.05
C LEU A 177 -3.34 15.87 5.94
N GLU A 178 -2.51 16.88 6.25
CA GLU A 178 -1.59 17.52 5.30
C GLU A 178 -0.13 17.19 5.59
N GLU A 179 0.21 16.79 6.82
CA GLU A 179 1.59 16.55 7.24
C GLU A 179 2.14 15.24 6.66
N VAL A 180 3.19 15.35 5.84
CA VAL A 180 4.01 14.24 5.37
C VAL A 180 5.42 14.44 5.89
N TYR A 181 5.85 13.55 6.80
CA TYR A 181 7.20 13.50 7.31
C TYR A 181 7.88 12.20 6.88
N PHE A 182 9.00 12.31 6.18
CA PHE A 182 9.84 11.18 5.81
C PHE A 182 10.89 10.95 6.91
N HIS A 183 10.69 9.90 7.71
CA HIS A 183 11.53 9.62 8.88
C HIS A 183 12.91 9.09 8.48
N LYS A 184 13.91 9.39 9.31
CA LYS A 184 15.24 8.80 9.23
C LYS A 184 15.32 7.55 10.10
N LYS A 185 16.29 6.69 9.79
CA LYS A 185 16.58 5.47 10.57
C LYS A 185 16.74 5.75 12.07
N ASN A 186 17.45 6.82 12.42
CA ASN A 186 17.78 7.18 13.80
C ASN A 186 16.78 8.13 14.45
N ASP A 187 15.66 8.44 13.79
CA ASP A 187 14.63 9.29 14.40
C ASP A 187 14.00 8.60 15.60
N HIS A 188 13.60 9.43 16.58
CA HIS A 188 12.80 8.98 17.71
C HIS A 188 11.49 8.35 17.21
N VAL A 189 11.02 7.31 17.91
CA VAL A 189 9.83 6.53 17.54
C VAL A 189 8.57 7.39 17.32
N TYR A 190 8.51 8.54 18.00
CA TYR A 190 7.48 9.57 17.82
C TYR A 190 7.32 10.02 16.36
N PHE A 191 8.42 10.22 15.63
CA PHE A 191 8.43 10.69 14.23
C PHE A 191 8.19 9.58 13.21
N LYS A 192 8.08 8.33 13.68
CA LYS A 192 7.81 7.15 12.85
C LYS A 192 6.33 6.76 12.84
N ARG A 193 5.44 7.57 13.43
CA ARG A 193 4.00 7.30 13.44
C ARG A 193 3.39 7.69 12.09
N LYS A 194 2.73 6.74 11.43
CA LYS A 194 2.09 6.90 10.12
C LYS A 194 0.59 6.68 10.25
N CYS A 195 -0.17 7.46 9.52
CA CYS A 195 -1.62 7.40 9.57
C CYS A 195 -2.15 6.09 9.00
N ILE A 196 -3.18 5.54 9.66
CA ILE A 196 -3.96 4.40 9.19
C ILE A 196 -5.42 4.84 9.08
N ILE A 197 -6.08 4.46 7.98
CA ILE A 197 -7.48 4.81 7.72
C ILE A 197 -8.33 3.60 7.37
N GLY A 198 -9.65 3.74 7.58
CA GLY A 198 -10.65 2.79 7.12
C GLY A 198 -10.88 1.62 8.08
N ASN A 199 -11.98 0.93 7.85
CA ASN A 199 -12.41 -0.22 8.63
C ASN A 199 -11.52 -1.44 8.43
N SER A 200 -11.51 -2.31 9.43
CA SER A 200 -10.93 -3.64 9.35
C SER A 200 -11.75 -4.66 10.14
N TYR A 201 -11.46 -5.94 9.97
CA TYR A 201 -12.05 -7.00 10.78
C TYR A 201 -11.79 -6.87 12.30
N ARG A 202 -10.85 -5.99 12.72
CA ARG A 202 -10.60 -5.68 14.15
C ARG A 202 -11.20 -4.35 14.60
N PHE A 203 -11.57 -3.49 13.66
CA PHE A 203 -11.96 -2.12 13.94
C PHE A 203 -13.03 -1.68 12.96
N ASN A 204 -14.23 -1.41 13.49
CA ASN A 204 -15.35 -0.97 12.68
C ASN A 204 -15.81 0.41 13.15
N ASN A 205 -15.37 1.45 12.45
CA ASN A 205 -15.92 2.79 12.56
C ASN A 205 -17.10 2.89 11.59
N LEU A 206 -18.31 2.75 12.14
CA LEU A 206 -19.53 2.81 11.34
C LEU A 206 -19.77 4.19 10.73
N ASP A 207 -19.25 5.28 11.32
CA ASP A 207 -19.61 6.65 10.93
C ASP A 207 -18.46 7.67 11.02
N ASP A 208 -17.20 7.22 11.15
CA ASP A 208 -16.10 8.13 11.50
C ASP A 208 -14.86 7.96 10.61
N PHE A 209 -14.80 8.78 9.55
CA PHE A 209 -13.68 8.93 8.61
C PHE A 209 -12.46 9.65 9.21
N ARG A 210 -12.39 9.85 10.52
CA ARG A 210 -11.22 10.41 11.18
C ARG A 210 -10.04 9.42 11.09
N ILE A 211 -8.84 9.94 10.88
CA ILE A 211 -7.60 9.21 11.16
C ILE A 211 -7.53 9.02 12.67
N LEU A 212 -8.14 7.95 13.18
CA LEU A 212 -8.15 7.64 14.61
C LEU A 212 -6.96 6.76 15.03
N ALA A 213 -6.24 6.18 14.07
CA ALA A 213 -5.19 5.22 14.33
C ALA A 213 -3.87 5.59 13.63
N TYR A 214 -2.78 5.18 14.26
CA TYR A 214 -1.46 5.20 13.66
C TYR A 214 -0.80 3.83 13.80
N GLY A 215 0.10 3.55 12.86
CA GLY A 215 1.08 2.47 12.95
C GLY A 215 2.49 3.06 13.04
N PHE A 216 3.45 2.26 13.49
CA PHE A 216 4.85 2.65 13.38
C PHE A 216 5.40 2.24 12.02
N ALA A 217 6.22 3.10 11.42
CA ALA A 217 6.65 2.93 10.03
C ALA A 217 7.43 1.63 9.79
N ASN A 218 8.07 1.10 10.83
CA ASN A 218 8.89 -0.10 10.82
C ASN A 218 8.19 -1.34 11.41
N GLN A 219 6.86 -1.32 11.56
CA GLN A 219 6.08 -2.44 12.10
C GLN A 219 4.90 -2.76 11.19
N GLY A 220 4.67 -4.05 10.96
CA GLY A 220 3.50 -4.56 10.28
C GLY A 220 2.30 -4.72 11.21
N HIS A 221 1.13 -4.84 10.61
CA HIS A 221 -0.11 -5.13 11.31
C HIS A 221 -0.96 -6.12 10.51
N ARG A 222 -1.54 -7.11 11.19
CA ARG A 222 -2.41 -8.12 10.56
C ARG A 222 -3.73 -7.62 9.99
N GLN A 223 -4.10 -6.37 10.25
CA GLN A 223 -5.35 -5.78 9.76
C GLN A 223 -5.13 -4.60 8.82
N VAL A 224 -3.87 -4.29 8.51
CA VAL A 224 -3.48 -3.12 7.73
C VAL A 224 -2.76 -3.62 6.49
N GLY A 225 -3.33 -3.32 5.33
CA GLY A 225 -2.70 -3.48 4.04
C GLY A 225 -2.30 -2.11 3.49
N PHE A 226 -2.05 -2.07 2.19
CA PHE A 226 -1.81 -0.80 1.51
C PHE A 226 -2.28 -0.82 0.06
N ARG A 227 -2.46 0.39 -0.47
CA ARG A 227 -2.75 0.69 -1.87
C ARG A 227 -1.66 1.61 -2.38
N ILE A 228 -1.62 1.78 -3.69
CA ILE A 228 -0.73 2.74 -4.32
C ILE A 228 -1.50 3.75 -5.16
N VAL A 229 -0.99 4.96 -5.19
CA VAL A 229 -1.39 6.03 -6.10
C VAL A 229 -0.30 6.17 -7.16
N LYS A 230 -0.70 6.22 -8.43
CA LYS A 230 0.18 6.55 -9.55
C LYS A 230 0.03 8.03 -9.88
N THR A 231 1.15 8.74 -9.91
CA THR A 231 1.14 10.19 -10.09
C THR A 231 2.40 10.68 -10.81
N LYS A 232 2.24 11.76 -11.57
CA LYS A 232 3.38 12.45 -12.20
C LYS A 232 4.21 13.15 -11.13
N ILE A 233 5.49 13.35 -11.43
CA ILE A 233 6.41 13.99 -10.48
C ILE A 233 6.06 15.46 -10.31
N ASN A 234 5.56 15.84 -9.13
CA ASN A 234 5.39 17.23 -8.70
C ASN A 234 6.21 17.50 -7.42
N THR A 235 5.85 18.54 -6.65
CA THR A 235 6.52 18.95 -5.42
C THR A 235 6.55 17.85 -4.35
N LEU A 236 5.47 17.10 -4.13
CA LEU A 236 5.45 16.03 -3.12
C LEU A 236 6.27 14.83 -3.56
N GLU A 237 6.13 14.41 -4.81
CA GLU A 237 6.81 13.25 -5.38
C GLU A 237 8.33 13.48 -5.41
N LYS A 238 8.80 14.71 -5.62
CA LYS A 238 10.22 15.06 -5.43
C LYS A 238 10.73 14.77 -4.02
N GLN A 239 9.90 14.94 -2.99
CA GLN A 239 10.27 14.58 -1.62
C GLN A 239 10.32 13.05 -1.44
N VAL A 240 9.41 12.31 -2.08
CA VAL A 240 9.44 10.83 -2.10
C VAL A 240 10.72 10.32 -2.78
N LEU A 241 11.09 10.89 -3.94
CA LEU A 241 12.34 10.55 -4.63
C LEU A 241 13.57 10.80 -3.77
N LYS A 242 13.60 11.95 -3.08
CA LYS A 242 14.66 12.28 -2.13
C LYS A 242 14.70 11.29 -0.96
N TYR A 243 13.54 10.90 -0.42
CA TYR A 243 13.45 9.88 0.62
C TYR A 243 14.00 8.53 0.16
N TRP A 244 13.75 8.17 -1.09
CA TRP A 244 14.30 6.97 -1.72
C TRP A 244 15.80 7.05 -2.06
N ALA A 245 16.44 8.21 -1.83
CA ALA A 245 17.77 8.53 -2.30
C ALA A 245 17.92 8.27 -3.81
N TYR A 246 16.88 8.57 -4.58
CA TYR A 246 16.90 8.52 -6.04
C TYR A 246 17.21 9.92 -6.56
N GLU A 247 18.37 10.09 -7.19
CA GLU A 247 18.79 11.31 -7.88
C GLU A 247 18.69 11.05 -9.39
N ASN A 248 17.94 11.90 -10.10
CA ASN A 248 17.88 11.89 -11.57
C ASN A 248 19.23 12.26 -12.18
#